data_AF-A0A067R2P2-F1
#
_entry.id   AF-A0A067R2P2-F1
#
_cell.length_a   1.000
_cell.length_b   1.000
_cell.length_c   1.000
_cell.angle_alpha   90.00
_cell.angle_beta   90.00
_cell.angle_gamma   90.00
#
_symmetry.space_group_name_H-M   'P 1'
#
loop_
_entity.id
_entity.type
_entity.pdbx_description
1 polymer ?
#
loop_
_entity_poly.entity_id
_entity_poly.type
_entity_poly.pdbx_seq_one_letter_code
_entity_poly.pdbx_strand_id
1 'polypeptide(L)'
;MEGGNWHQKACVYGLIAALMIMITTTCIDAYPTYEAWDMKEITEEDMNKPTHCQSDIEAETVCQRCAKSTKSIKVYPMCCDRNDNVLEWCEIYLKHGIQGSEPM
;
A
#
# COMPACT_ATOMS: atom_id res chain seq x y z
N MET A 1 8.70 -56.30 -34.85
CA MET A 1 9.45 -55.91 -33.64
C MET A 1 9.36 -54.40 -33.52
N GLU A 2 8.40 -53.90 -32.74
CA GLU A 2 8.14 -52.46 -32.63
C GLU A 2 7.82 -52.09 -31.18
N GLY A 3 8.55 -52.70 -30.23
CA GLY A 3 8.35 -52.50 -28.79
C GLY A 3 9.23 -51.41 -28.15
N GLY A 4 10.18 -50.82 -28.90
CA GLY A 4 11.18 -49.90 -28.34
C GLY A 4 10.79 -48.42 -28.34
N ASN A 5 9.78 -48.02 -29.10
CA ASN A 5 9.48 -46.60 -29.36
C ASN A 5 8.65 -45.95 -28.23
N TRP A 6 7.85 -46.75 -27.53
CA TRP A 6 6.91 -46.26 -26.51
C TRP A 6 7.61 -45.75 -25.26
N HIS A 7 8.65 -46.47 -24.79
CA HIS A 7 9.46 -46.05 -23.65
C HIS A 7 10.25 -44.77 -23.95
N GLN A 8 10.84 -44.68 -25.15
CA GLN A 8 11.59 -43.50 -25.56
C GLN A 8 10.69 -42.26 -25.66
N LYS A 9 9.48 -42.40 -26.21
CA LYS A 9 8.48 -41.33 -26.26
C LYS A 9 8.01 -40.92 -24.87
N ALA A 10 7.73 -41.88 -24.00
CA ALA A 10 7.32 -41.61 -22.62
C ALA A 10 8.39 -40.80 -21.85
N CYS A 11 9.67 -41.16 -22.00
CA CYS A 11 10.77 -40.40 -21.41
C CYS A 11 10.87 -38.98 -21.96
N VAL A 12 10.75 -38.80 -23.28
CA VAL A 12 10.84 -37.47 -23.92
C VAL A 12 9.67 -36.58 -23.50
N TYR A 13 8.43 -37.09 -23.51
CA TYR A 13 7.26 -36.32 -23.07
C TYR A 13 7.32 -35.97 -21.58
N GLY A 14 7.82 -36.88 -20.73
CA GLY A 14 8.04 -36.61 -19.32
C GLY A 14 9.04 -35.49 -19.07
N LEU A 15 10.17 -35.48 -19.80
CA LEU A 15 11.17 -34.41 -19.72
C LEU A 15 10.62 -33.06 -20.20
N ILE A 16 9.86 -33.04 -21.30
CA ILE A 16 9.24 -31.81 -21.82
C ILE A 16 8.22 -31.26 -20.81
N ALA A 17 7.37 -32.11 -20.23
CA ALA A 17 6.40 -31.69 -19.23
C ALA A 17 7.07 -31.11 -17.98
N ALA A 18 8.15 -31.74 -17.49
CA ALA A 18 8.92 -31.24 -16.35
C ALA A 18 9.55 -29.86 -16.64
N LEU A 19 10.10 -29.65 -17.83
CA LEU A 19 10.65 -28.35 -18.24
C LEU A 19 9.56 -27.28 -18.32
N MET A 20 8.39 -27.60 -18.86
CA MET A 20 7.26 -26.67 -18.92
C MET A 20 6.78 -26.26 -17.52
N ILE A 21 6.71 -27.20 -16.58
CA ILE A 21 6.33 -26.92 -15.18
C ILE A 21 7.35 -25.97 -14.53
N MET A 22 8.65 -26.22 -14.72
CA MET A 22 9.72 -25.36 -14.18
C MET A 22 9.65 -23.93 -14.73
N ILE A 23 9.35 -23.76 -16.02
CA ILE A 23 9.18 -22.44 -16.66
C ILE A 23 7.95 -21.71 -16.10
N THR A 24 6.85 -22.41 -15.83
CA THR A 24 5.66 -21.79 -15.23
C THR A 24 5.83 -21.43 -13.76
N THR A 25 6.74 -22.08 -13.03
CA THR A 25 7.01 -21.72 -11.63
C THR A 25 7.90 -20.49 -11.48
N THR A 26 8.78 -20.18 -12.45
CA THR A 26 9.64 -18.98 -12.35
C THR A 26 8.90 -17.67 -12.62
N CYS A 27 7.68 -17.72 -13.16
CA CYS A 27 6.83 -16.55 -13.34
C CYS A 27 5.81 -16.34 -12.20
N ILE A 28 5.89 -17.11 -11.10
CA ILE A 28 4.98 -16.96 -9.95
C ILE A 28 5.43 -15.86 -8.97
N ASP A 29 6.68 -15.38 -9.03
CA ASP A 29 7.21 -14.40 -8.05
C ASP A 29 7.25 -12.93 -8.54
N ALA A 30 6.20 -12.47 -9.23
CA ALA A 30 6.04 -11.03 -9.49
C ALA A 30 4.61 -10.49 -9.27
N TYR A 31 3.71 -11.24 -8.63
CA TYR A 31 2.56 -10.60 -8.00
C TYR A 31 3.02 -10.14 -6.62
N PRO A 32 3.18 -8.83 -6.37
CA PRO A 32 3.47 -8.37 -5.03
C PRO A 32 2.31 -8.82 -4.13
N THR A 33 2.56 -9.77 -3.23
CA THR A 33 1.70 -10.06 -2.10
C THR A 33 1.90 -8.94 -1.08
N TYR A 34 1.40 -7.75 -1.40
CA TYR A 34 1.27 -6.71 -0.39
C TYR A 34 0.18 -7.18 0.59
N GLU A 35 0.61 -7.74 1.70
CA GLU A 35 -0.24 -7.90 2.88
C GLU A 35 -0.75 -6.50 3.27
N ALA A 36 -2.02 -6.24 2.92
CA ALA A 36 -3.03 -5.53 3.72
C ALA A 36 -2.57 -4.42 4.70
N TRP A 37 -1.80 -3.42 4.26
CA TRP A 37 -1.77 -2.15 4.98
C TRP A 37 -3.07 -1.40 4.71
N ASP A 38 -4.11 -1.69 5.52
CA ASP A 38 -5.26 -0.83 5.88
C ASP A 38 -5.55 0.35 4.93
N MET A 39 -5.66 0.09 3.63
CA MET A 39 -6.22 1.03 2.68
C MET A 39 -7.72 0.83 2.82
N LYS A 40 -8.30 1.48 3.83
CA LYS A 40 -9.71 1.87 3.71
C LYS A 40 -9.80 2.54 2.35
N GLU A 41 -10.50 1.90 1.42
CA GLU A 41 -10.76 2.41 0.08
C GLU A 41 -11.28 3.84 0.26
N ILE A 42 -10.44 4.82 -0.10
CA ILE A 42 -10.81 6.22 -0.01
C ILE A 42 -11.90 6.38 -1.06
N THR A 43 -13.14 6.49 -0.61
CA THR A 43 -14.29 6.52 -1.52
C THR A 43 -14.28 7.82 -2.30
N GLU A 44 -14.92 7.82 -3.46
CA GLU A 44 -15.10 9.04 -4.26
C GLU A 44 -15.85 10.13 -3.47
N GLU A 45 -16.67 9.74 -2.49
CA GLU A 45 -17.33 10.64 -1.54
C GLU A 45 -16.34 11.29 -0.56
N ASP A 46 -15.33 10.55 -0.06
CA ASP A 46 -14.27 11.10 0.81
C ASP A 46 -13.41 12.13 0.06
N MET A 47 -13.19 11.95 -1.24
CA MET A 47 -12.43 12.91 -2.06
C MET A 47 -13.23 14.17 -2.42
N ASN A 48 -14.56 14.09 -2.47
CA ASN A 48 -15.43 15.18 -2.91
C ASN A 48 -16.00 16.01 -1.74
N LYS A 49 -15.65 15.67 -0.49
CA LYS A 49 -16.04 16.49 0.66
C LYS A 49 -15.21 17.78 0.67
N PRO A 50 -15.85 18.97 0.68
CA PRO A 50 -15.11 20.22 0.84
C PRO A 50 -14.48 20.24 2.24
N THR A 51 -13.16 20.04 2.29
CA THR A 51 -12.39 20.06 3.53
C THR A 51 -11.78 21.43 3.76
N HIS A 52 -11.38 21.71 5.01
CA HIS A 52 -10.71 22.97 5.34
C HIS A 52 -9.45 23.18 4.47
N CYS A 53 -8.73 22.10 4.20
CA CYS A 53 -7.54 22.08 3.35
C CYS A 53 -7.81 22.48 1.89
N GLN A 54 -9.04 22.36 1.38
CA GLN A 54 -9.35 22.80 0.02
C GLN A 54 -9.50 24.33 -0.09
N SER A 55 -9.87 24.97 1.02
CA SER A 55 -10.08 26.43 1.10
C SER A 55 -8.89 27.20 1.69
N ASP A 56 -7.99 26.50 2.39
CA ASP A 56 -6.90 27.09 3.16
C ASP A 56 -5.59 26.34 2.89
N ILE A 57 -4.72 26.99 2.11
CA ILE A 57 -3.41 26.46 1.68
C ILE A 57 -2.45 26.32 2.87
N GLU A 58 -2.60 27.15 3.90
CA GLU A 58 -1.77 27.06 5.10
C GLU A 58 -2.14 25.81 5.91
N ALA A 59 -3.44 25.57 6.10
CA ALA A 59 -3.94 24.35 6.73
C ALA A 59 -3.53 23.09 5.94
N GLU A 60 -3.65 23.11 4.60
CA GLU A 60 -3.20 22.01 3.74
C GLU A 60 -1.71 21.69 3.97
N THR A 61 -0.87 22.74 3.96
CA THR A 61 0.59 22.59 4.13
C THR A 61 0.93 21.98 5.49
N VAL A 62 0.27 22.40 6.57
CA VAL A 62 0.45 21.85 7.91
C VAL A 62 0.03 20.38 7.96
N CYS A 63 -1.16 20.04 7.46
CA CYS A 63 -1.67 18.68 7.46
C CYS A 63 -0.79 17.72 6.63
N GLN A 64 -0.32 18.15 5.45
CA GLN A 64 0.59 17.34 4.62
C GLN A 64 1.93 17.07 5.33
N ARG A 65 2.53 18.09 5.94
CA ARG A 65 3.79 17.94 6.68
C ARG A 65 3.63 17.05 7.90
N CYS A 66 2.52 17.20 8.61
CA CYS A 66 2.21 16.42 9.80
C CYS A 66 2.01 14.93 9.48
N ALA A 67 1.23 14.61 8.43
CA ALA A 67 1.05 13.23 7.97
C ALA A 67 2.38 12.59 7.54
N LYS A 68 3.24 13.35 6.84
CA LYS A 68 4.58 12.89 6.45
C LYS A 68 5.48 12.61 7.65
N SER A 69 5.44 13.47 8.67
CA SER A 69 6.28 13.35 9.85
C SER A 69 5.86 12.21 10.77
N THR A 70 4.54 12.01 10.95
CA THR A 70 3.97 10.92 11.76
C THR A 70 3.97 9.58 11.04
N LYS A 71 4.12 9.58 9.71
CA LYS A 71 3.98 8.41 8.84
C LYS A 71 2.61 7.74 8.95
N SER A 72 1.60 8.48 9.37
CA SER A 72 0.23 7.98 9.52
C SER A 72 -0.65 8.54 8.40
N ILE A 73 -1.23 7.63 7.61
CA ILE A 73 -2.18 7.96 6.54
C ILE A 73 -3.51 8.53 7.06
N LYS A 74 -3.81 8.33 8.35
CA LYS A 74 -5.06 8.79 8.99
C LYS A 74 -4.99 10.23 9.48
N VAL A 75 -3.78 10.76 9.69
CA VAL A 75 -3.57 12.13 10.20
C VAL A 75 -4.02 13.18 9.19
N TYR A 76 -3.78 12.97 7.90
CA TYR A 76 -4.17 13.92 6.86
C TYR A 76 -5.69 14.18 6.81
N PRO A 77 -6.56 13.17 6.62
CA PRO A 77 -8.01 13.38 6.58
C PRO A 77 -8.55 13.92 7.91
N MET A 78 -8.05 13.46 9.07
CA MET A 78 -8.48 14.00 10.36
C MET A 78 -8.09 15.48 10.55
N CYS A 79 -6.88 15.85 10.15
CA CYS A 79 -6.40 17.24 10.19
C CYS A 79 -7.24 18.16 9.29
N CYS A 80 -7.62 17.68 8.11
CA CYS A 80 -8.40 18.46 7.14
C CYS A 80 -9.91 18.55 7.48
N ASP A 81 -10.43 17.65 8.32
CA ASP A 81 -11.86 17.61 8.66
C ASP A 81 -12.26 18.50 9.85
N ARG A 82 -11.31 19.29 10.40
CA ARG A 82 -11.46 20.08 11.65
C ARG A 82 -11.98 19.29 12.87
N ASN A 83 -12.08 17.98 12.76
CA ASN A 83 -12.52 17.12 13.83
C ASN A 83 -11.31 16.81 14.72
N ASP A 84 -11.51 16.79 16.04
CA ASP A 84 -10.56 16.27 17.02
C ASP A 84 -9.28 17.11 17.30
N ASN A 85 -9.29 18.43 17.05
CA ASN A 85 -8.15 19.34 17.32
C ASN A 85 -6.81 18.90 16.68
N VAL A 86 -6.87 18.02 15.66
CA VAL A 86 -5.69 17.41 15.05
C VAL A 86 -4.84 18.45 14.33
N LEU A 87 -5.46 19.50 13.78
CA LEU A 87 -4.73 20.62 13.18
C LEU A 87 -3.84 21.34 14.21
N GLU A 88 -4.39 21.68 15.38
CA GLU A 88 -3.63 22.32 16.47
C GLU A 88 -2.53 21.39 16.99
N TRP A 89 -2.83 20.11 17.17
CA TRP A 89 -1.82 19.11 17.51
C TRP A 89 -0.71 19.06 16.47
N CYS A 90 -1.05 19.06 15.18
CA CYS A 90 -0.09 19.07 14.09
C CYS A 90 0.79 20.32 14.10
N GLU A 91 0.24 21.49 14.39
CA GLU A 91 1.03 22.71 14.54
C GLU A 91 2.04 22.60 15.69
N ILE A 92 1.59 22.13 16.86
CA ILE A 92 2.44 21.95 18.04
C ILE A 92 3.52 20.90 17.74
N TYR A 93 3.13 19.76 17.17
CA TYR A 93 4.01 18.66 16.80
C TYR A 93 5.10 19.09 15.81
N LEU A 94 4.73 19.88 14.79
CA LEU A 94 5.69 20.42 13.81
C LEU A 94 6.59 21.52 14.40
N LYS A 95 6.07 22.35 15.32
CA LYS A 95 6.84 23.42 15.99
C LYS A 95 7.86 22.87 17.00
N HIS A 96 7.50 21.83 17.74
CA HIS A 96 8.32 21.33 18.86
C HIS A 96 9.13 20.07 18.54
N GLY A 97 8.85 19.38 17.42
CA GLY A 97 9.52 18.13 17.07
C GLY A 97 9.25 17.03 18.10
N ILE A 98 9.80 15.84 17.85
CA ILE A 98 9.52 14.60 18.59
C ILE A 98 10.04 14.68 20.05
N GLN A 99 9.28 15.32 20.93
CA GLN A 99 9.42 15.19 22.40
C GLN A 99 8.11 14.73 23.07
N GLY A 100 7.14 14.26 22.29
CA GLY A 100 5.84 13.80 22.81
C GLY A 100 5.19 12.80 21.88
N SER A 101 5.86 11.69 21.60
CA SER A 101 5.21 10.53 20.99
C SER A 101 4.51 9.73 22.07
N GLU A 102 3.35 10.21 22.52
CA GLU A 102 2.40 9.37 23.23
C GLU A 102 1.05 9.52 22.51
N PRO A 103 0.55 8.45 21.88
CA PRO A 103 -0.71 8.51 21.12
C PRO A 103 -1.89 8.60 22.11
N MET A 104 -2.83 9.51 21.83
CA MET A 104 -4.20 9.40 22.31
C MET A 104 -4.97 8.42 21.42
#